data_AF-A0A392P6K7-F1
#
_entry.id   AF-A0A392P6K7-F1
#
_cell.length_a   1.000
_cell.length_b   1.000
_cell.length_c   1.000
_cell.angle_alpha   90.00
_cell.angle_beta   90.00
_cell.angle_gamma   90.00
#
_symmetry.space_group_name_H-M   'P 1'
#
loop_
_entity.id
_entity.type
_entity.pdbx_description
1 polymer ?
#
loop_
_entity_poly.entity_id
_entity_poly.type
_entity_poly.pdbx_seq_one_letter_code
_entity_poly.pdbx_strand_id
1 'polypeptide(L)'
;CGKAKETSYDALNKLACLLPSWISKASARQRRGRAGRVQPGVCYRLYPKLIHDAMPEYQLPEILRTPLQELCLHIKSLQLGTVASFLGKALQPPDPLAVQNAIELLKTIGALDDKEELTPLGILC
;
A
#
# COMPACT_ATOMS: atom_id res chain seq x y z
N CYS A 1 -22.22 -2.13 2.32
CA CYS A 1 -21.72 -0.80 2.73
C CYS A 1 -20.71 -0.27 1.69
N GLY A 2 -20.51 1.06 1.61
CA GLY A 2 -19.60 1.70 0.63
C GLY A 2 -18.17 1.96 1.12
N LYS A 3 -17.81 1.43 2.28
CA LYS A 3 -16.50 1.65 2.90
C LYS A 3 -15.66 0.37 2.90
N ALA A 4 -14.35 0.54 3.02
CA ALA A 4 -13.38 -0.50 3.29
C ALA A 4 -12.35 0.04 4.30
N LYS A 5 -11.67 -0.84 5.04
CA LYS A 5 -10.51 -0.41 5.81
C LYS A 5 -9.34 -0.29 4.85
N GLU A 6 -8.60 0.80 4.95
CA GLU A 6 -7.48 1.08 4.09
C GLU A 6 -6.32 1.62 4.92
N THR A 7 -5.12 1.11 4.63
CA THR A 7 -3.88 1.62 5.21
C THR A 7 -3.51 2.92 4.52
N SER A 8 -3.28 3.94 5.33
CA SER A 8 -2.74 5.25 4.96
C SER A 8 -1.42 5.45 5.69
N TYR A 9 -0.44 6.04 5.01
CA TYR A 9 0.87 6.34 5.57
C TYR A 9 1.19 7.82 5.42
N ASP A 10 1.55 8.45 6.53
CA ASP A 10 2.05 9.83 6.57
C ASP A 10 3.57 9.79 6.76
N ALA A 11 4.29 10.11 5.68
CA ALA A 11 5.76 10.09 5.67
C ALA A 11 6.38 11.22 6.50
N LEU A 12 5.68 12.35 6.69
CA LEU A 12 6.20 13.46 7.50
C LEU A 12 6.20 13.09 8.98
N ASN A 13 5.11 12.47 9.43
CA ASN A 13 4.96 12.05 10.83
C ASN A 13 5.45 10.62 11.10
N LYS A 14 5.86 9.87 10.06
CA LYS A 14 6.23 8.44 10.13
C LYS A 14 5.12 7.56 10.72
N LEU A 15 3.85 7.90 10.47
CA LEU A 15 2.69 7.24 11.05
C LEU A 15 1.89 6.44 10.02
N ALA A 16 1.58 5.19 10.36
CA ALA A 16 0.65 4.36 9.60
C ALA A 16 -0.69 4.28 10.33
N CYS A 17 -1.79 4.41 9.59
CA CYS A 17 -3.14 4.32 10.16
C CYS A 17 -4.02 3.40 9.29
N LEU A 18 -4.86 2.61 9.95
CA LEU A 18 -5.87 1.80 9.28
C LEU A 18 -7.24 2.44 9.49
N LEU A 19 -7.74 3.12 8.47
CA LEU A 19 -8.96 3.94 8.58
C LEU A 19 -10.05 3.43 7.64
N PRO A 20 -11.34 3.59 8.01
CA PRO A 20 -12.44 3.31 7.11
C PRO A 20 -12.53 4.39 6.02
N SER A 21 -12.11 4.07 4.80
CA SER A 21 -12.18 4.94 3.62
C SER A 21 -13.37 4.56 2.71
N TRP A 22 -13.77 5.49 1.84
CA TRP A 22 -14.71 5.18 0.76
C TRP A 22 -14.02 4.32 -0.30
N ILE A 23 -14.73 3.31 -0.81
CA ILE A 23 -14.18 2.45 -1.87
C ILE A 23 -14.07 3.20 -3.21
N SER A 24 -13.25 2.69 -4.11
CA SER A 24 -13.23 3.17 -5.50
C SER A 24 -14.47 2.76 -6.29
N LYS A 25 -14.75 3.48 -7.39
CA LYS A 25 -15.79 3.11 -8.36
C LYS A 25 -15.50 1.72 -8.95
N ALA A 26 -14.24 1.39 -9.22
CA ALA A 26 -13.82 0.06 -9.65
C ALA A 26 -14.22 -1.03 -8.64
N SER A 27 -13.95 -0.84 -7.34
CA SER A 27 -14.37 -1.78 -6.29
C SER A 27 -15.89 -1.89 -6.20
N ALA A 28 -16.63 -0.80 -6.34
CA ALA A 28 -18.10 -0.83 -6.37
C ALA A 28 -18.63 -1.64 -7.57
N ARG A 29 -18.02 -1.51 -8.74
CA ARG A 29 -18.33 -2.32 -9.94
C ARG A 29 -18.03 -3.80 -9.70
N GLN A 30 -16.89 -4.12 -9.07
CA GLN A 30 -16.52 -5.50 -8.73
C GLN A 30 -17.52 -6.15 -7.77
N ARG A 31 -17.95 -5.43 -6.71
CA ARG A 31 -18.97 -5.90 -5.75
C ARG A 31 -20.30 -6.18 -6.44
N ARG A 32 -20.75 -5.30 -7.34
CA ARG A 32 -21.96 -5.53 -8.16
C ARG A 32 -21.85 -6.82 -8.98
N GLY A 33 -20.69 -7.08 -9.57
CA GLY A 33 -20.44 -8.26 -10.40
C GLY A 33 -20.58 -9.61 -9.65
N ARG A 34 -20.53 -9.61 -8.31
CA ARG A 34 -20.71 -10.83 -7.51
C ARG A 34 -22.16 -11.33 -7.49
N ALA A 35 -23.14 -10.45 -7.65
CA ALA A 35 -24.56 -10.82 -7.56
C ALA A 35 -25.12 -11.50 -8.83
N GLY A 36 -24.43 -11.38 -9.97
CA GLY A 36 -24.95 -11.82 -11.28
C GLY A 36 -24.28 -13.06 -11.87
N ARG A 37 -23.63 -13.92 -11.06
CA ARG A 37 -22.84 -15.05 -11.58
C ARG A 37 -23.66 -16.23 -12.09
N VAL A 38 -24.81 -16.49 -11.47
CA VAL A 38 -25.64 -17.69 -11.74
C VAL A 38 -26.98 -17.30 -12.35
N GLN A 39 -27.53 -16.16 -11.94
CA GLN A 39 -28.80 -15.61 -12.41
C GLN A 39 -28.78 -14.08 -12.25
N PRO A 40 -29.74 -13.34 -12.82
CA PRO A 40 -29.88 -11.91 -12.56
C PRO A 40 -29.95 -11.63 -11.05
N GLY A 41 -29.12 -10.72 -10.56
CA GLY A 41 -29.03 -10.37 -9.16
C GLY A 41 -29.01 -8.87 -8.92
N VAL A 42 -29.30 -8.48 -7.68
CA VAL A 42 -29.41 -7.07 -7.26
C VAL A 42 -28.26 -6.73 -6.31
N CYS A 43 -27.67 -5.54 -6.48
CA CYS A 43 -26.63 -5.02 -5.61
C CYS A 43 -27.09 -3.70 -4.96
N TYR A 44 -27.28 -3.73 -3.64
CA TYR A 44 -27.68 -2.56 -2.87
C TYR A 44 -26.46 -1.72 -2.46
N ARG A 45 -26.48 -0.42 -2.78
CA ARG A 45 -25.44 0.55 -2.43
C ARG A 45 -25.92 1.43 -1.28
N LEU A 46 -25.24 1.35 -0.14
CA LEU A 46 -25.58 2.11 1.07
C LEU A 46 -24.85 3.46 1.10
N TYR A 47 -24.99 4.25 0.03
CA TYR A 47 -24.43 5.60 -0.10
C TYR A 47 -25.14 6.37 -1.23
N PRO A 48 -25.32 7.70 -1.10
CA PRO A 48 -25.92 8.53 -2.15
C PRO A 48 -25.10 8.55 -3.45
N LYS A 49 -25.77 8.89 -4.56
CA LYS A 49 -25.12 9.08 -5.87
C LYS A 49 -24.03 10.16 -5.83
N LEU A 50 -24.25 11.24 -5.08
CA LEU A 50 -23.23 12.30 -4.89
C LEU A 50 -21.91 11.73 -4.32
N ILE A 51 -21.99 10.86 -3.32
CA ILE A 51 -20.80 10.22 -2.73
C ILE A 51 -20.15 9.29 -3.77
N HIS A 52 -20.94 8.50 -4.50
CA HIS A 52 -20.42 7.64 -5.57
C HIS A 52 -19.66 8.44 -6.63
N ASP A 53 -20.17 9.59 -7.02
CA ASP A 53 -19.58 10.41 -8.08
C ASP A 53 -18.29 11.08 -7.60
N ALA A 54 -18.19 11.39 -6.31
CA ALA A 54 -16.97 11.86 -5.65
C ALA A 54 -15.92 10.77 -5.35
N MET A 55 -16.27 9.48 -5.41
CA MET A 55 -15.32 8.38 -5.21
C MET A 55 -14.26 8.35 -6.33
N PRO A 56 -13.00 7.99 -6.01
CA PRO A 56 -11.96 7.84 -7.02
C PRO A 56 -12.30 6.68 -7.97
N GLU A 57 -11.82 6.75 -9.21
CA GLU A 57 -12.08 5.69 -10.18
C GLU A 57 -11.43 4.38 -9.76
N TYR A 58 -10.17 4.45 -9.34
CA TYR A 58 -9.36 3.35 -8.85
C TYR A 58 -8.83 3.68 -7.46
N GLN A 59 -8.53 2.63 -6.69
CA GLN A 59 -7.88 2.80 -5.39
C GLN A 59 -6.40 3.13 -5.59
N LEU A 60 -5.84 3.94 -4.70
CA LEU A 60 -4.41 4.26 -4.74
C LEU A 60 -3.59 2.97 -4.52
N PRO A 61 -2.55 2.70 -5.32
CA PRO A 61 -1.71 1.52 -5.15
C PRO A 61 -1.08 1.45 -3.77
N GLU A 62 -0.95 0.23 -3.24
CA GLU A 62 -0.46 -0.03 -1.88
C GLU A 62 0.92 0.58 -1.64
N ILE A 63 1.83 0.45 -2.61
CA ILE A 63 3.19 1.01 -2.57
C ILE A 63 3.23 2.52 -2.28
N LEU A 64 2.15 3.25 -2.56
CA LEU A 64 2.08 4.70 -2.34
C LEU A 64 1.45 5.10 -1.00
N ARG A 65 0.88 4.13 -0.25
CA ARG A 65 0.07 4.41 0.95
C ARG A 65 0.38 3.51 2.14
N THR A 66 1.40 2.66 2.04
CA THR A 66 1.84 1.78 3.12
C THR A 66 3.29 2.07 3.49
N PRO A 67 3.68 1.82 4.75
CA PRO A 67 5.09 1.73 5.12
C PRO A 67 5.84 0.71 4.25
N LEU A 68 7.11 0.97 3.96
CA LEU A 68 7.88 0.22 2.96
C LEU A 68 8.92 -0.74 3.54
N GLN A 69 9.02 -0.88 4.87
CA GLN A 69 10.09 -1.63 5.54
C GLN A 69 10.15 -3.09 5.08
N GLU A 70 9.00 -3.77 5.10
CA GLU A 70 8.90 -5.17 4.66
C GLU A 70 9.31 -5.33 3.19
N LEU A 71 8.88 -4.39 2.34
CA LEU A 71 9.28 -4.39 0.93
C LEU A 71 10.79 -4.16 0.76
N CYS A 72 11.39 -3.28 1.56
CA CYS A 72 12.83 -3.02 1.54
C CYS A 72 13.64 -4.26 1.95
N LEU A 73 13.19 -4.97 2.99
CA LEU A 73 13.80 -6.24 3.41
C LEU A 73 13.72 -7.29 2.32
N HIS A 74 12.55 -7.48 1.70
CA HIS A 74 12.39 -8.42 0.58
C HIS A 74 13.32 -8.10 -0.59
N ILE A 75 13.45 -6.83 -0.98
CA ILE A 75 14.34 -6.40 -2.06
C ILE A 75 15.80 -6.78 -1.78
N LYS A 76 16.24 -6.56 -0.53
CA LYS A 76 17.61 -6.87 -0.11
C LYS A 76 17.84 -8.37 0.05
N SER A 77 16.88 -9.12 0.58
CA SER A 77 16.94 -10.58 0.66
C SER A 77 17.03 -11.23 -0.73
N LEU A 78 16.41 -10.63 -1.75
CA LEU A 78 16.47 -11.09 -3.14
C LEU A 78 17.70 -10.56 -3.89
N GLN A 79 18.59 -9.81 -3.25
CA GLN A 79 19.81 -9.24 -3.83
C GLN A 79 19.54 -8.38 -5.08
N LEU A 80 18.42 -7.66 -5.11
CA LEU A 80 17.98 -6.84 -6.25
C LEU A 80 18.68 -5.47 -6.35
N GLY A 81 19.78 -5.28 -5.61
CA GLY A 81 20.56 -4.05 -5.57
C GLY A 81 20.09 -3.06 -4.50
N THR A 82 20.23 -1.76 -4.78
CA THR A 82 19.80 -0.71 -3.84
C THR A 82 18.28 -0.53 -3.90
N VAL A 83 17.67 -0.38 -2.72
CA VAL A 83 16.21 -0.26 -2.59
C VAL A 83 15.68 0.91 -3.40
N ALA A 84 16.33 2.08 -3.31
CA ALA A 84 15.91 3.28 -4.04
C ALA A 84 15.95 3.08 -5.57
N SER A 85 17.01 2.44 -6.10
CA SER A 85 17.13 2.19 -7.55
C SER A 85 16.08 1.20 -8.04
N PHE A 86 15.79 0.17 -7.25
CA PHE A 86 14.78 -0.83 -7.60
C PHE A 86 13.36 -0.24 -7.55
N LEU A 87 12.99 0.45 -6.47
CA LEU A 87 11.66 1.07 -6.33
C LEU A 87 11.45 2.21 -7.34
N GLY A 88 12.51 2.90 -7.76
CA GLY A 88 12.46 3.89 -8.83
C GLY A 88 12.07 3.32 -10.20
N LYS A 89 12.19 2.01 -10.42
CA LYS A 89 11.77 1.32 -11.65
C LYS A 89 10.32 0.82 -11.61
N ALA A 90 9.62 0.98 -10.49
CA ALA A 90 8.24 0.55 -10.35
C ALA A 90 7.31 1.36 -11.29
N LEU A 91 6.17 0.78 -11.68
CA LEU A 91 5.17 1.45 -12.53
C LEU A 91 4.71 2.79 -11.94
N GLN A 92 4.59 2.84 -10.62
CA GLN A 92 4.34 4.05 -9.86
C GLN A 92 5.33 4.06 -8.68
N PRO A 93 6.45 4.79 -8.79
CA PRO A 93 7.45 4.81 -7.75
C PRO A 93 6.90 5.50 -6.48
N PRO A 94 7.24 4.99 -5.28
CA PRO A 94 6.85 5.62 -4.02
C PRO A 94 7.57 6.96 -3.79
N ASP A 95 7.07 7.72 -2.82
CA ASP A 95 7.72 8.94 -2.36
C ASP A 95 9.15 8.63 -1.85
N PRO A 96 10.19 9.34 -2.31
CA PRO A 96 11.56 9.17 -1.82
C PRO A 96 11.68 9.28 -0.30
N LEU A 97 10.89 10.16 0.34
CA LEU A 97 10.89 10.31 1.79
C LEU A 97 10.37 9.05 2.49
N ALA A 98 9.35 8.40 1.93
CA ALA A 98 8.83 7.14 2.47
C ALA A 98 9.87 6.02 2.38
N VAL A 99 10.63 5.97 1.28
CA VAL A 99 11.74 5.01 1.11
C VAL A 99 12.86 5.29 2.11
N GLN A 100 13.27 6.55 2.26
CA GLN A 100 14.31 6.95 3.20
C GLN A 100 13.92 6.62 4.65
N ASN A 101 12.69 6.93 5.05
CA ASN A 101 12.16 6.61 6.38
C ASN A 101 12.17 5.10 6.66
N ALA A 102 11.86 4.28 5.64
CA ALA A 102 11.88 2.84 5.78
C ALA A 102 13.32 2.32 5.99
N ILE A 103 14.28 2.79 5.19
CA ILE A 103 15.71 2.43 5.33
C ILE A 103 16.25 2.87 6.69
N GLU A 104 15.96 4.10 7.11
CA GLU A 104 16.41 4.65 8.41
C GLU A 104 15.85 3.81 9.57
N LEU A 105 14.57 3.43 9.51
CA LEU A 105 13.97 2.57 10.53
C LEU A 105 14.63 1.20 10.58
N LEU A 106 14.87 0.58 9.43
CA LEU A 106 15.53 -0.72 9.33
C LEU A 106 16.98 -0.70 9.87
N LYS A 107 17.72 0.39 9.65
CA LYS A 107 19.04 0.61 10.27
C LYS A 107 18.91 0.77 11.79
N THR A 108 17.93 1.56 12.24
CA THR A 108 17.69 1.81 13.68
C THR A 108 17.37 0.54 14.46
N ILE A 109 16.59 -0.37 13.88
CA ILE A 109 16.28 -1.67 14.51
C ILE A 109 17.37 -2.74 14.31
N GLY A 110 18.44 -2.41 13.58
CA GLY A 110 19.56 -3.33 13.31
C GLY A 110 19.28 -4.40 12.26
N ALA A 111 18.21 -4.27 11.46
CA ALA A 111 17.90 -5.20 10.36
C ALA A 111 18.75 -4.92 9.10
N LEU A 112 19.18 -3.67 8.93
CA LEU A 112 20.18 -3.25 7.94
C LEU A 112 21.40 -2.65 8.64
N ASP A 113 22.58 -2.80 8.05
CA ASP A 113 23.79 -2.10 8.48
C ASP A 113 23.90 -0.68 7.86
N ASP A 114 24.96 0.06 8.22
CA ASP A 114 25.20 1.41 7.69
C ASP A 114 25.38 1.44 6.16
N LYS A 115 25.85 0.33 5.58
CA LYS A 115 26.03 0.12 4.14
C LYS A 115 24.75 -0.34 3.44
N GLU A 116 23.63 -0.41 4.16
CA GLU A 116 22.35 -0.94 3.69
C GLU A 116 22.38 -2.42 3.33
N GLU A 117 23.29 -3.19 3.91
CA GLU A 117 23.35 -4.64 3.77
C GLU A 117 22.53 -5.33 4.86
N LEU A 118 21.98 -6.50 4.52
CA LEU A 118 21.13 -7.27 5.43
C LEU A 118 21.97 -7.85 6.58
N THR A 119 21.54 -7.61 7.81
CA THR A 119 22.17 -8.23 8.99
C THR A 119 21.56 -9.62 9.25
N PRO A 120 22.18 -10.47 10.10
CA PRO A 120 21.56 -11.71 10.52
C PRO A 120 20.18 -11.53 11.16
N LEU A 121 19.93 -10.40 11.82
CA LEU A 121 18.61 -10.06 12.36
C LEU A 121 17.62 -9.77 11.22
N GLY A 122 18.03 -9.01 10.21
CA GLY A 122 17.20 -8.70 9.06
C GLY A 122 16.79 -9.91 8.21
N ILE A 123 17.55 -11.01 8.25
CA ILE A 123 17.18 -12.28 7.60
C ILE A 123 16.00 -12.95 8.32
N LEU A 124 15.88 -12.73 9.63
CA LEU A 124 14.87 -13.37 10.50
C LEU A 124 13.58 -12.54 10.63
N CYS A 125 13.60 -11.28 10.20
CA CYS A 125 12.45 -10.37 10.20
C CYS A 125 11.59 -10.57 8.95
#